data_AF-A0A4R0FE48-F1
#
_entry.id   AF-A0A4R0FE48-F1
#
_cell.length_a   1.000
_cell.length_b   1.000
_cell.length_c   1.000
_cell.angle_alpha   90.00
_cell.angle_beta   90.00
_cell.angle_gamma   90.00
#
_symmetry.space_group_name_H-M   'P 1'
#
loop_
_entity.id
_entity.type
_entity.pdbx_description
1 polymer ?
#
loop_
_entity_poly.entity_id
_entity_poly.type
_entity_poly.pdbx_seq_one_letter_code
_entity_poly.pdbx_strand_id
1 'polypeptide(L)'
;MILIALAIVFTQLSLLAFGGGNAILPEMQHQVVEVHHWLTATEFSTMFAMAQAAPGPNMMIVPLVGWHVAGPAGLLVTSLAKFGPSSVITVFALKFWNQFKDHPLRERFEKALKPITVGLVLVSAWIIADASAQNNLLIAIIVIATVMSLFKKVHPLWVMLFGATAGACFL
;
A
#
# COMPACT_ATOMS: atom_id res chain seq x y z
N MET A 1 23.83 -13.35 8.18
CA MET A 1 22.51 -13.97 8.46
C MET A 1 21.38 -12.95 8.41
N ILE A 2 21.53 -11.75 9.00
CA ILE A 2 20.49 -10.70 9.01
C ILE A 2 19.98 -10.28 7.61
N LEU A 3 20.88 -10.17 6.62
CA LEU A 3 20.51 -9.79 5.24
C LEU A 3 19.63 -10.83 4.54
N ILE A 4 19.84 -12.12 4.83
CA ILE A 4 19.03 -13.20 4.25
C ILE A 4 17.63 -13.17 4.87
N ALA A 5 17.53 -12.93 6.18
CA ALA A 5 16.24 -12.77 6.85
C ALA A 5 15.46 -11.57 6.29
N LEU A 6 16.13 -10.41 6.12
CA LEU A 6 15.55 -9.25 5.44
C LEU A 6 15.06 -9.61 4.02
N ALA A 7 15.88 -10.31 3.23
CA ALA A 7 15.49 -10.72 1.89
C ALA A 7 14.22 -11.60 1.89
N ILE A 8 14.14 -12.58 2.80
CA ILE A 8 13.00 -13.51 2.88
C ILE A 8 11.72 -12.76 3.29
N VAL A 9 11.77 -11.99 4.38
CA VAL A 9 10.62 -11.26 4.91
C VAL A 9 10.08 -10.27 3.87
N PHE A 10 10.94 -9.45 3.27
CA PHE A 10 10.50 -8.43 2.32
C PHE A 10 10.06 -9.04 0.97
N THR A 11 10.56 -10.22 0.60
CA THR A 11 10.05 -11.00 -0.54
C THR A 11 8.63 -11.53 -0.25
N GLN A 12 8.39 -12.10 0.93
CA GLN A 12 7.06 -12.56 1.34
C GLN A 12 6.06 -11.39 1.38
N LEU A 13 6.45 -10.28 2.00
CA LEU A 13 5.66 -9.04 2.01
C LEU A 13 5.42 -8.48 0.59
N SER A 14 6.29 -8.77 -0.38
CA SER A 14 6.05 -8.40 -1.78
C SER A 14 4.94 -9.24 -2.40
N LEU A 15 4.98 -10.56 -2.19
CA LEU A 15 3.99 -11.49 -2.70
C LEU A 15 2.63 -11.31 -2.03
N LEU A 16 2.61 -10.89 -0.77
CA LEU A 16 1.38 -10.65 0.02
C LEU A 16 0.76 -9.27 -0.21
N ALA A 17 1.34 -8.41 -1.06
CA ALA A 17 0.85 -7.05 -1.31
C ALA A 17 -0.42 -6.98 -2.19
N PHE A 18 -1.36 -7.90 -1.97
CA PHE A 18 -2.70 -7.84 -2.55
C PHE A 18 -3.48 -6.70 -1.89
N GLY A 19 -3.85 -5.67 -2.67
CA GLY A 19 -4.49 -4.45 -2.14
C GLY A 19 -3.57 -3.23 -2.03
N GLY A 20 -2.31 -3.34 -2.48
CA GLY A 20 -1.36 -2.24 -2.54
C GLY A 20 -0.42 -2.19 -1.34
N GLY A 21 0.56 -1.28 -1.39
CA GLY A 21 1.64 -1.26 -0.41
C GLY A 21 1.20 -0.98 1.03
N ASN A 22 0.11 -0.23 1.24
CA ASN A 22 -0.36 0.09 2.59
C ASN A 22 -1.03 -1.11 3.29
N ALA A 23 -1.55 -2.07 2.54
CA ALA A 23 -2.21 -3.25 3.09
C ALA A 23 -1.24 -4.17 3.85
N ILE A 24 0.05 -4.12 3.53
CA ILE A 24 1.08 -4.94 4.17
C ILE A 24 1.78 -4.22 5.34
N LEU A 25 1.41 -2.97 5.62
CA LEU A 25 2.05 -2.18 6.67
C LEU A 25 1.87 -2.80 8.07
N PRO A 26 0.69 -3.30 8.47
CA PRO A 26 0.51 -3.96 9.77
C PRO A 26 1.35 -5.23 9.88
N GLU A 27 1.39 -6.04 8.82
CA GLU A 27 2.21 -7.26 8.79
C GLU A 27 3.71 -6.92 8.83
N MET A 28 4.13 -5.87 8.13
CA MET A 28 5.53 -5.42 8.20
C MET A 28 5.91 -4.97 9.61
N GLN A 29 5.02 -4.24 10.30
CA GLN A 29 5.24 -3.87 11.70
C GLN A 29 5.37 -5.12 12.57
N HIS A 30 4.46 -6.08 12.45
CA HIS A 30 4.50 -7.33 13.21
C HIS A 30 5.82 -8.08 12.98
N GLN A 31 6.24 -8.27 11.73
CA GLN A 31 7.48 -8.96 11.40
C GLN A 31 8.73 -8.24 11.94
N VAL A 32 8.80 -6.93 11.78
CA VAL A 32 10.00 -6.15 12.12
C VAL A 32 10.10 -5.86 13.62
N VAL A 33 8.96 -5.67 14.31
CA VAL A 33 8.91 -5.31 15.73
C VAL A 33 8.71 -6.52 16.64
N GLU A 34 7.72 -7.37 16.35
CA GLU A 34 7.30 -8.45 17.26
C GLU A 34 7.98 -9.79 16.96
N VAL A 35 8.22 -10.11 15.70
CA VAL A 35 8.86 -11.40 15.33
C VAL A 35 10.38 -11.27 15.39
N HIS A 36 10.94 -10.35 14.61
CA HIS A 36 12.39 -10.23 14.46
C HIS A 36 13.04 -9.26 15.45
N HIS A 37 12.26 -8.43 16.15
CA HIS A 37 12.76 -7.44 17.12
C HIS A 37 13.88 -6.55 16.56
N TRP A 38 13.81 -6.26 15.26
CA TRP A 38 14.77 -5.41 14.56
C TRP A 38 14.56 -3.94 14.90
N LEU A 39 13.33 -3.58 15.29
CA LEU A 39 12.93 -2.24 15.70
C LEU A 39 11.99 -2.32 16.88
N THR A 40 11.98 -1.26 17.68
CA THR A 40 10.87 -0.98 18.60
C THR A 40 9.68 -0.40 17.85
N ALA A 41 8.48 -0.49 18.45
CA ALA A 41 7.28 0.13 17.89
C ALA A 41 7.45 1.65 17.70
N THR A 42 8.17 2.31 18.59
CA THR A 42 8.49 3.74 18.50
C THR A 42 9.39 4.05 17.30
N GLU A 43 10.48 3.30 17.13
CA GLU A 43 11.39 3.47 15.98
C GLU A 43 10.69 3.21 14.65
N PHE A 44 9.85 2.18 14.60
CA PHE A 44 9.03 1.90 13.43
C PHE A 44 8.08 3.06 13.11
N SER A 45 7.39 3.60 14.12
CA SER A 45 6.51 4.75 13.95
C SER A 45 7.26 6.01 13.51
N THR A 46 8.46 6.26 14.05
CA THR A 46 9.30 7.39 13.64
C THR A 46 9.74 7.24 12.18
N MET A 47 10.20 6.05 11.77
CA MET A 47 10.58 5.79 10.38
C MET A 47 9.39 5.85 9.44
N PHE A 48 8.21 5.41 9.87
CA PHE A 48 6.98 5.59 9.09
C PHE A 48 6.67 7.07 8.88
N ALA A 49 6.73 7.89 9.94
CA ALA A 49 6.53 9.33 9.82
C ALA A 49 7.57 9.98 8.89
N MET A 50 8.85 9.59 9.00
CA MET A 50 9.90 10.07 8.11
C MET A 50 9.66 9.65 6.65
N ALA A 51 9.21 8.42 6.42
CA ALA A 51 8.87 7.91 5.09
C ALA A 51 7.74 8.72 4.45
N GLN A 52 6.74 9.12 5.23
CA GLN A 52 5.62 9.95 4.77
C GLN A 52 6.00 11.42 4.57
N ALA A 53 6.95 11.93 5.35
CA ALA A 53 7.47 13.29 5.21
C ALA A 53 8.41 13.43 3.99
N ALA A 54 9.12 12.36 3.63
CA ALA A 54 9.99 12.35 2.46
C ALA A 54 9.15 12.41 1.16
N PRO A 55 9.40 13.37 0.25
CA PRO A 55 8.78 13.34 -1.06
C PRO A 55 9.28 12.12 -1.83
N GLY A 56 8.42 11.15 -2.08
CA GLY A 56 8.81 9.91 -2.73
C GLY A 56 7.71 8.85 -2.78
N PRO A 57 8.05 7.60 -3.14
CA PRO A 57 7.10 6.51 -3.16
C PRO A 57 6.50 6.29 -1.76
N ASN A 58 5.19 6.03 -1.68
CA ASN A 58 4.48 5.72 -0.42
C ASN A 58 5.13 4.58 0.42
N MET A 59 6.03 3.79 -0.16
CA MET A 59 6.69 2.65 0.47
C MET A 59 8.14 2.94 0.94
N MET A 60 8.52 4.20 1.15
CA MET A 60 9.89 4.59 1.54
C MET A 60 10.32 4.00 2.90
N ILE A 61 9.39 3.51 3.71
CA ILE A 61 9.68 2.80 4.96
C ILE A 61 10.49 1.52 4.73
N VAL A 62 10.31 0.82 3.60
CA VAL A 62 11.02 -0.44 3.28
C VAL A 62 12.55 -0.28 3.20
N PRO A 63 13.09 0.67 2.39
CA PRO A 63 14.52 0.92 2.36
C PRO A 63 15.05 1.50 3.68
N LEU A 64 14.26 2.28 4.42
CA LEU A 64 14.66 2.84 5.72
C LEU A 64 14.84 1.75 6.78
N VAL A 65 13.90 0.80 6.87
CA VAL A 65 14.04 -0.37 7.75
C VAL A 65 15.28 -1.17 7.37
N GLY A 66 15.50 -1.42 6.07
CA GLY A 66 16.70 -2.11 5.59
C GLY A 66 17.99 -1.39 5.98
N TRP A 67 18.03 -0.06 5.82
CA TRP A 67 19.17 0.75 6.26
C TRP A 67 19.40 0.59 7.76
N HIS A 68 18.36 0.75 8.58
CA HIS A 68 18.51 0.70 10.03
C HIS A 68 19.06 -0.65 10.52
N VAL A 69 18.60 -1.76 9.93
CA VAL A 69 18.96 -3.11 10.37
C VAL A 69 20.35 -3.55 9.92
N ALA A 70 20.77 -3.19 8.70
CA ALA A 70 22.02 -3.71 8.13
C ALA A 70 22.79 -2.70 7.26
N GLY A 71 22.57 -1.40 7.48
CA GLY A 71 23.23 -0.31 6.78
C GLY A 71 22.90 -0.27 5.28
N PRO A 72 23.79 0.31 4.45
CA PRO A 72 23.56 0.44 3.01
C PRO A 72 23.26 -0.88 2.29
N ALA A 73 23.84 -2.00 2.77
CA ALA A 73 23.56 -3.32 2.23
C ALA A 73 22.12 -3.76 2.51
N GLY A 74 21.60 -3.49 3.71
CA GLY A 74 20.22 -3.79 4.06
C GLY A 74 19.22 -2.99 3.23
N LEU A 75 19.49 -1.71 2.96
CA LEU A 75 18.67 -0.87 2.08
C LEU A 75 18.53 -1.48 0.68
N LEU A 76 19.65 -1.90 0.08
CA LEU A 76 19.65 -2.49 -1.26
C LEU A 76 18.89 -3.82 -1.27
N VAL A 77 19.12 -4.67 -0.26
CA VAL A 77 18.49 -5.98 -0.17
C VAL A 77 16.99 -5.87 0.05
N THR A 78 16.51 -5.04 0.97
CA THR A 78 15.06 -4.89 1.21
C THR A 78 14.35 -4.27 0.01
N SER A 79 14.99 -3.31 -0.67
CA SER A 79 14.45 -2.71 -1.89
C SER A 79 14.31 -3.74 -3.02
N LEU A 80 15.38 -4.50 -3.28
CA LEU A 80 15.36 -5.54 -4.32
C LEU A 80 14.40 -6.68 -3.97
N ALA A 81 14.36 -7.11 -2.71
CA ALA A 81 13.43 -8.15 -2.25
C ALA A 81 11.97 -7.70 -2.34
N LYS A 82 11.69 -6.42 -2.07
CA LYS A 82 10.33 -5.88 -2.16
C LYS A 82 9.88 -5.64 -3.60
N PHE A 83 10.72 -5.09 -4.47
CA PHE A 83 10.32 -4.72 -5.84
C PHE A 83 10.64 -5.79 -6.89
N GLY A 84 11.60 -6.66 -6.64
CA GLY A 84 12.04 -7.72 -7.53
C GLY A 84 10.94 -8.71 -7.91
N PRO A 85 10.37 -9.49 -6.96
CA PRO A 85 9.40 -10.53 -7.28
C PRO A 85 8.13 -9.99 -7.95
N SER A 86 7.59 -8.85 -7.50
CA SER A 86 6.41 -8.23 -8.11
C SER A 86 6.66 -7.75 -9.54
N SER A 87 7.85 -7.19 -9.82
CA SER A 87 8.26 -6.78 -11.17
C SER A 87 8.41 -7.99 -12.10
N VAL A 88 9.04 -9.06 -11.61
CA VAL A 88 9.21 -10.30 -12.37
C VAL A 88 7.85 -10.92 -12.71
N ILE A 89 6.95 -11.04 -11.72
CA ILE A 89 5.60 -11.57 -11.94
C ILE A 89 4.86 -10.73 -12.99
N THR A 90 4.97 -9.41 -12.91
CA THR A 90 4.31 -8.49 -13.84
C THR A 90 4.86 -8.64 -15.25
N VAL A 91 6.19 -8.73 -15.42
CA VAL A 91 6.82 -8.94 -16.73
C VAL A 91 6.43 -10.29 -17.33
N PHE A 92 6.45 -11.36 -16.53
CA PHE A 92 6.02 -12.68 -16.99
C PHE A 92 4.53 -12.72 -17.34
N ALA A 93 3.69 -12.11 -16.50
CA ALA A 93 2.26 -12.00 -16.76
C ALA A 93 1.99 -11.23 -18.06
N LEU A 94 2.65 -10.07 -18.29
CA LEU A 94 2.51 -9.32 -19.55
C LEU A 94 3.00 -10.11 -20.76
N LYS A 95 4.12 -10.83 -20.63
CA LYS A 95 4.68 -11.62 -21.73
C LYS A 95 3.74 -12.76 -22.11
N PHE A 96 3.22 -13.48 -21.13
CA PHE A 96 2.22 -14.52 -21.31
C PHE A 96 0.93 -13.94 -21.90
N TRP A 97 0.45 -12.82 -21.36
CA TRP A 97 -0.75 -12.11 -21.83
C TRP A 97 -0.63 -11.65 -23.29
N ASN A 98 0.55 -11.22 -23.73
CA ASN A 98 0.81 -10.84 -25.12
C ASN A 98 0.94 -12.05 -26.05
N GLN A 99 1.37 -13.21 -25.56
CA GLN A 99 1.50 -14.42 -26.36
C GLN A 99 0.13 -15.04 -26.71
N PHE A 100 -0.89 -14.83 -25.89
CA PHE A 100 -2.28 -15.27 -26.11
C PHE A 100 -3.20 -14.16 -26.63
N LYS A 101 -2.66 -13.21 -27.40
CA LYS A 101 -3.38 -12.00 -27.87
C LYS A 101 -4.69 -12.28 -28.61
N ASP A 102 -4.74 -13.37 -29.38
CA ASP A 102 -5.87 -13.68 -30.27
C ASP A 102 -6.89 -14.67 -29.70
N HIS A 103 -6.76 -15.08 -28.44
CA HIS A 103 -7.69 -16.07 -27.86
C HIS A 103 -8.95 -15.40 -27.27
N PRO A 104 -10.18 -15.82 -27.65
CA PRO A 104 -11.44 -15.23 -27.17
C PRO A 104 -11.67 -15.35 -25.64
N LEU A 105 -10.89 -16.22 -24.96
CA LEU A 105 -10.90 -16.28 -23.49
C LEU A 105 -10.32 -15.01 -22.84
N ARG A 106 -9.39 -14.30 -23.51
CA ARG A 106 -8.77 -13.09 -22.96
C ARG A 106 -9.80 -11.98 -22.76
N GLU A 107 -10.65 -11.74 -23.75
CA GLU A 107 -11.66 -10.68 -23.68
C GLU A 107 -12.69 -10.95 -22.57
N ARG A 108 -13.04 -12.24 -22.37
CA ARG A 108 -13.92 -12.68 -21.27
C ARG A 108 -13.25 -12.51 -19.91
N PHE A 109 -11.98 -12.89 -19.78
CA PHE A 109 -11.20 -12.69 -18.56
C PHE A 109 -11.05 -11.21 -18.22
N GLU A 110 -10.75 -10.35 -19.20
CA GLU A 110 -10.59 -8.91 -18.98
C GLU A 110 -11.92 -8.27 -18.54
N LYS A 111 -13.05 -8.68 -19.14
CA LYS A 111 -14.38 -8.25 -18.70
C LYS A 111 -14.72 -8.74 -17.28
N ALA A 112 -14.26 -9.92 -16.88
CA ALA A 112 -14.44 -10.44 -15.52
C ALA A 112 -13.50 -9.76 -14.50
N LEU A 113 -12.28 -9.41 -14.90
CA LEU A 113 -11.29 -8.81 -14.00
C LEU A 113 -11.65 -7.37 -13.61
N LYS A 114 -12.23 -6.60 -14.53
CA LYS A 114 -12.66 -5.21 -14.29
C LYS A 114 -13.54 -5.06 -13.03
N PRO A 115 -14.68 -5.75 -12.88
CA PRO A 115 -15.51 -5.65 -11.67
C PRO A 115 -14.84 -6.23 -10.43
N ILE A 116 -13.99 -7.26 -10.55
CA ILE A 116 -13.23 -7.81 -9.42
C ILE A 116 -12.29 -6.74 -8.85
N THR A 117 -11.53 -6.06 -9.71
CA THR A 117 -10.63 -4.98 -9.29
C THR A 117 -11.41 -3.82 -8.65
N VAL A 118 -12.56 -3.43 -9.22
CA VAL A 118 -13.43 -2.40 -8.64
C VAL A 118 -13.94 -2.82 -7.26
N GLY A 119 -14.38 -4.07 -7.10
CA GLY A 119 -14.83 -4.61 -5.81
C GLY A 119 -13.71 -4.63 -4.78
N LEU A 120 -12.49 -5.06 -5.16
CA LEU A 120 -11.34 -5.07 -4.27
C LEU A 120 -10.99 -3.65 -3.80
N VAL A 121 -10.96 -2.68 -4.72
CA VAL A 121 -10.70 -1.27 -4.39
C VAL A 121 -11.78 -0.71 -3.47
N LEU A 122 -13.05 -1.02 -3.72
CA LEU A 122 -14.17 -0.61 -2.85
C LEU A 122 -14.05 -1.19 -1.45
N VAL A 123 -13.71 -2.47 -1.31
CA VAL A 123 -13.51 -3.11 -0.02
C VAL A 123 -12.32 -2.49 0.72
N SER A 124 -11.20 -2.24 0.03
CA SER A 124 -10.06 -1.54 0.63
C SER A 124 -10.43 -0.13 1.10
N ALA A 125 -11.19 0.62 0.29
CA ALA A 125 -11.68 1.94 0.68
C ALA A 125 -12.60 1.86 1.91
N TRP A 126 -13.48 0.85 1.98
CA TRP A 126 -14.36 0.64 3.11
C TRP A 126 -13.60 0.33 4.41
N ILE A 127 -12.61 -0.56 4.36
CA ILE A 127 -11.78 -0.90 5.53
C ILE A 127 -11.07 0.34 6.08
N ILE A 128 -10.52 1.18 5.19
CA ILE A 128 -9.85 2.43 5.59
C ILE A 128 -10.86 3.42 6.19
N ALA A 129 -12.05 3.52 5.60
CA ALA A 129 -13.12 4.38 6.09
C ALA A 129 -13.60 3.95 7.48
N ASP A 130 -13.84 2.65 7.69
CA ASP A 130 -14.26 2.07 8.97
C ASP A 130 -13.20 2.29 10.07
N ALA A 131 -11.93 2.06 9.76
CA ALA A 131 -10.82 2.32 10.68
C ALA A 131 -10.68 3.81 11.06
N SER A 132 -11.10 4.72 10.17
CA SER A 132 -11.05 6.18 10.40
C SER A 132 -12.33 6.74 11.04
N ALA A 133 -13.44 5.98 11.01
CA ALA A 133 -14.77 6.41 11.41
C ALA A 133 -15.01 6.30 12.93
N GLN A 134 -14.12 6.86 13.74
CA GLN A 134 -14.23 6.80 15.20
C GLN A 134 -15.29 7.75 15.80
N ASN A 135 -15.84 8.68 15.01
CA ASN A 135 -16.79 9.69 15.48
C ASN A 135 -17.91 9.92 14.44
N ASN A 136 -19.15 10.18 14.89
CA ASN A 136 -20.32 10.44 14.02
C ASN A 136 -20.07 11.58 13.02
N LEU A 137 -19.20 12.53 13.38
CA LEU A 137 -18.83 13.64 12.52
C LEU A 137 -17.84 13.24 11.40
N LEU A 138 -16.92 12.31 11.68
CA LEU A 138 -16.02 11.73 10.67
C LEU A 138 -16.80 10.90 9.65
N ILE A 139 -17.83 10.16 10.11
CA ILE A 139 -18.76 9.45 9.23
C ILE A 139 -19.49 10.44 8.31
N ALA A 140 -19.99 11.55 8.85
CA ALA A 140 -20.63 12.59 8.04
C ALA A 140 -19.67 13.17 6.98
N ILE A 141 -18.41 13.43 7.32
CA ILE A 141 -17.38 13.90 6.38
C ILE A 141 -17.12 12.86 5.28
N ILE A 142 -16.98 11.57 5.62
CA ILE A 142 -16.77 10.49 4.65
C ILE A 142 -17.96 10.38 3.69
N VAL A 143 -19.19 10.42 4.20
CA VAL A 143 -20.41 10.33 3.39
C VAL A 143 -20.52 11.55 2.46
N ILE A 144 -20.28 12.75 2.98
CA ILE A 144 -20.33 13.99 2.19
C ILE A 144 -19.24 13.99 1.10
N ALA A 145 -18.01 13.57 1.43
CA ALA A 145 -16.91 13.47 0.47
C ALA A 145 -17.19 12.42 -0.62
N THR A 146 -17.74 11.26 -0.24
CA THR A 146 -18.10 10.17 -1.17
C THR A 146 -19.21 10.61 -2.12
N VAL A 147 -20.26 11.25 -1.60
CA VAL A 147 -21.37 11.80 -2.40
C VAL A 147 -20.86 12.89 -3.34
N MET A 148 -20.02 13.82 -2.88
CA MET A 148 -19.45 14.85 -3.76
C MET A 148 -18.56 14.26 -4.86
N SER A 149 -17.80 13.21 -4.55
CA SER A 149 -16.93 12.53 -5.54
C SER A 149 -17.72 11.75 -6.60
N LEU A 150 -18.94 11.28 -6.29
CA LEU A 150 -19.79 10.56 -7.23
C LEU A 150 -20.52 11.50 -8.20
N PHE A 151 -20.84 12.72 -7.77
CA PHE A 151 -21.69 13.63 -8.56
C PHE A 151 -20.94 14.71 -9.34
N LYS A 152 -19.68 15.04 -8.99
CA LYS A 152 -18.93 16.07 -9.71
C LYS A 152 -17.54 15.60 -10.11
N LYS A 153 -17.14 15.97 -11.34
CA LYS A 153 -15.74 16.02 -11.83
C LYS A 153 -14.92 17.05 -11.04
N VAL A 154 -14.99 17.06 -9.71
CA VAL A 154 -14.18 17.96 -8.90
C VAL A 154 -12.78 17.40 -8.87
N HIS A 155 -11.79 18.25 -9.10
CA HIS A 155 -10.39 17.89 -8.99
C HIS A 155 -10.15 17.27 -7.60
N PRO A 156 -9.55 16.07 -7.48
CA PRO A 156 -9.37 15.36 -6.21
C PRO A 156 -8.74 16.20 -5.09
N LEU A 157 -7.91 17.16 -5.48
CA LEU A 157 -7.28 18.15 -4.60
C LEU A 157 -8.28 18.97 -3.76
N TRP A 158 -9.42 19.38 -4.32
CA TRP A 158 -10.41 20.16 -3.58
C TRP A 158 -11.16 19.33 -2.55
N VAL A 159 -11.42 18.06 -2.86
CA VAL A 159 -12.06 17.12 -1.93
C VAL A 159 -11.12 16.80 -0.77
N MET A 160 -9.82 16.62 -1.04
CA MET A 160 -8.81 16.43 0.00
C MET A 160 -8.65 17.68 0.89
N LEU A 161 -8.65 18.89 0.31
CA LEU A 161 -8.52 20.13 1.07
C LEU A 161 -9.70 20.32 2.03
N PHE A 162 -10.93 20.07 1.57
CA PHE A 162 -12.14 20.20 2.39
C PHE A 162 -12.21 19.13 3.49
N GLY A 163 -11.79 17.90 3.19
CA GLY A 163 -11.67 16.83 4.18
C GLY A 163 -10.64 17.16 5.26
N ALA A 164 -9.48 17.72 4.85
CA ALA A 164 -8.42 18.10 5.77
C ALA A 164 -8.80 19.28 6.68
N THR A 165 -9.45 20.32 6.15
CA THR A 165 -9.90 21.47 6.97
C THR A 165 -11.04 21.09 7.90
N ALA A 166 -11.97 20.25 7.46
CA ALA A 166 -13.03 19.72 8.33
C ALA A 166 -12.47 18.82 9.44
N GLY A 167 -11.45 18.00 9.14
CA GLY A 167 -10.77 17.18 10.15
C GLY A 167 -9.98 18.03 11.17
N ALA A 168 -9.26 19.05 10.72
CA ALA A 168 -8.44 19.92 11.58
C ALA A 168 -9.26 20.82 12.52
N CYS A 169 -10.50 21.16 12.17
CA CYS A 169 -11.39 21.91 13.07
C CYS A 169 -12.01 21.04 14.18
N PHE A 170 -11.89 19.70 14.10
CA PHE A 170 -12.54 18.76 15.01
C PHE A 170 -11.58 17.81 15.76
N LEU A 171 -10.27 17.91 15.47
CA LEU A 171 -9.16 17.37 16.30
C LEU A 171 -8.74 18.42 17.33
#